data_AF-A0A645JLX7-F1
#
_entry.id   AF-A0A645JLX7-F1
#
_cell.length_a   1.000
_cell.length_b   1.000
_cell.length_c   1.000
_cell.angle_alpha   90.00
_cell.angle_beta   90.00
_cell.angle_gamma   90.00
#
_symmetry.space_group_name_H-M   'P 1'
#
loop_
_entity.id
_entity.type
_entity.pdbx_description
1 polymer ?
#
loop_
_entity_poly.entity_id
_entity_poly.type
_entity_poly.pdbx_seq_one_letter_code
_entity_poly.pdbx_strand_id
1 'polypeptide(L)' 'MAKGTEGMAWITIQTHINVIAVASLHDFSCVIVAESCEVAQDVLDKAAEEGIQVLRSPLSSYKLSGMLYELGVKN' A
#
# COMPACT_ATOMS: atom_id res chain seq x y z
N MET A 1 8.96 8.36 4.75
CA MET A 1 9.11 7.09 5.49
C MET A 1 7.76 6.68 6.02
N ALA A 2 7.36 5.43 5.79
CA ALA A 2 6.13 4.89 6.35
C ALA A 2 6.27 4.77 7.88
N LYS A 3 5.15 4.94 8.59
CA LYS A 3 5.03 4.58 10.00
C LYS A 3 3.84 3.63 10.08
N GLY A 4 4.07 2.44 10.61
CA GLY A 4 3.06 1.41 10.75
C GLY A 4 3.63 0.22 11.49
N THR A 5 2.75 -0.64 11.97
CA THR A 5 3.09 -1.92 12.58
C THR A 5 2.71 -3.07 11.65
N GLU A 6 3.17 -4.26 11.99
CA GLU A 6 2.75 -5.50 11.37
C GLU A 6 1.22 -5.56 11.23
N GLY A 7 0.75 -6.06 10.09
CA GLY A 7 -0.68 -6.24 9.82
C GLY A 7 -1.42 -4.98 9.35
N MET A 8 -0.75 -3.83 9.24
CA MET A 8 -1.38 -2.60 8.73
C MET A 8 -1.41 -2.56 7.20
N ALA A 9 -2.41 -1.85 6.67
CA ALA A 9 -2.46 -1.47 5.27
C ALA A 9 -1.80 -0.09 5.08
N TRP A 10 -0.88 0.02 4.12
CA TRP A 10 -0.20 1.29 3.83
C TRP A 10 -0.75 1.96 2.58
N ILE A 11 -1.39 3.12 2.75
CA ILE A 11 -1.89 3.93 1.64
C ILE A 11 -0.81 4.95 1.23
N THR A 12 -0.47 4.99 -0.06
CA THR A 12 0.58 5.87 -0.59
C THR A 12 0.30 6.27 -2.04
N ILE A 13 0.97 7.32 -2.53
CA ILE A 13 1.05 7.67 -3.97
C ILE A 13 2.41 7.29 -4.57
N GLN A 14 3.32 6.77 -3.75
CA GLN A 14 4.65 6.34 -4.20
C GLN A 14 4.51 5.02 -4.95
N THR A 15 5.12 4.92 -6.13
CA THR A 15 5.04 3.73 -6.99
C THR A 15 6.41 3.14 -7.34
N HIS A 16 7.46 3.57 -6.64
CA HIS A 16 8.81 3.06 -6.84
C HIS A 16 9.08 1.79 -6.02
N ILE A 17 10.10 1.03 -6.41
CA ILE A 17 10.49 -0.25 -5.77
C ILE A 17 10.71 -0.16 -4.25
N ASN A 18 11.14 0.99 -3.72
CA ASN A 18 11.37 1.16 -2.28
C ASN A 18 10.08 1.06 -1.45
N VAL A 19 8.89 1.23 -2.07
CA VAL A 19 7.63 1.02 -1.37
C VAL A 19 7.50 -0.44 -0.95
N ILE A 20 7.87 -1.36 -1.83
CA ILE A 20 7.83 -2.80 -1.54
C ILE A 20 8.85 -3.16 -0.47
N ALA A 21 10.07 -2.61 -0.56
CA ALA A 21 11.10 -2.84 0.45
C ALA A 21 10.64 -2.40 1.84
N VAL A 22 10.03 -1.20 1.96
CA VAL A 22 9.51 -0.71 3.25
C VAL A 22 8.31 -1.53 3.72
N ALA A 23 7.41 -1.93 2.82
CA ALA A 23 6.25 -2.74 3.18
C ALA A 23 6.64 -4.14 3.70
N SER A 24 7.64 -4.75 3.06
CA SER A 24 8.24 -6.02 3.48
C SER A 24 8.93 -5.87 4.85
N LEU A 25 9.76 -4.84 5.04
CA LEU A 25 10.47 -4.59 6.31
C LEU A 25 9.55 -4.35 7.52
N HIS A 26 8.32 -3.89 7.30
CA HIS A 26 7.35 -3.60 8.36
C HIS A 26 6.22 -4.65 8.46
N ASP A 27 6.30 -5.75 7.70
CA ASP A 27 5.27 -6.80 7.64
C ASP A 27 3.85 -6.24 7.42
N PHE A 28 3.72 -5.30 6.49
CA PHE A 28 2.41 -4.75 6.11
C PHE A 28 1.57 -5.80 5.37
N SER A 29 0.27 -5.83 5.66
CA SER A 29 -0.65 -6.75 4.98
C SER A 29 -0.86 -6.40 3.51
N CYS A 30 -0.81 -5.12 3.16
CA CYS A 30 -0.89 -4.67 1.78
C CYS A 30 -0.43 -3.21 1.62
N VAL A 31 -0.13 -2.85 0.38
CA VAL A 31 0.09 -1.47 -0.06
C VAL A 31 -1.06 -1.05 -0.97
N ILE A 32 -1.65 0.11 -0.70
CA ILE A 32 -2.72 0.69 -1.50
C ILE A 32 -2.18 1.96 -2.18
N VAL A 33 -2.06 1.91 -3.50
CA VAL A 33 -1.65 3.05 -4.33
C VAL A 33 -2.86 3.89 -4.68
N ALA A 34 -2.88 5.13 -4.19
CA ALA A 34 -3.94 6.11 -4.40
C ALA A 34 -3.80 6.86 -5.74
N GLU A 35 -4.84 7.61 -6.11
CA GLU A 35 -4.83 8.59 -7.21
C GLU A 35 -4.51 8.03 -8.61
N SER A 36 -4.92 6.79 -8.89
CA SER A 36 -4.69 6.11 -10.18
C SER A 36 -3.22 6.06 -10.62
N CYS A 37 -2.26 6.16 -9.69
CA CYS A 37 -0.86 6.11 -10.07
C CYS A 37 -0.51 4.77 -10.73
N GLU A 38 0.22 4.84 -11.84
CA GLU A 38 0.71 3.64 -12.51
C GLU A 38 1.84 3.02 -11.71
N VAL A 39 1.74 1.70 -11.54
CA VAL A 39 2.77 0.87 -10.91
C VAL A 39 3.40 0.06 -12.01
N ALA A 40 4.70 0.22 -12.19
CA ALA A 40 5.45 -0.49 -13.21
C ALA A 40 5.51 -2.00 -12.89
N GLN A 41 5.63 -2.82 -13.93
CA GLN A 41 5.56 -4.28 -13.80
C GLN A 41 6.67 -4.84 -12.91
N ASP A 42 7.88 -4.27 -12.97
CA ASP A 42 9.01 -4.62 -12.12
C ASP A 42 8.72 -4.44 -10.62
N VAL A 43 7.94 -3.41 -10.27
CA VAL A 43 7.50 -3.18 -8.88
C VAL A 43 6.46 -4.23 -8.45
N LEU A 44 5.56 -4.62 -9.36
CA LEU A 44 4.57 -5.68 -9.10
C LEU A 44 5.25 -7.05 -8.96
N ASP A 45 6.23 -7.34 -9.79
CA ASP A 45 7.01 -8.58 -9.74
C ASP A 45 7.77 -8.66 -8.41
N LYS A 46 8.41 -7.54 -8.01
CA LYS A 46 9.09 -7.47 -6.71
C LYS A 46 8.11 -7.63 -5.55
N ALA A 47 6.91 -7.05 -5.65
CA ALA A 47 5.87 -7.22 -4.63
C ALA A 47 5.44 -8.68 -4.50
N ALA A 48 5.28 -9.39 -5.62
CA ALA A 48 4.95 -10.81 -5.64
C ALA A 48 6.06 -11.69 -5.03
N GLU A 49 7.34 -11.39 -5.31
CA GLU A 49 8.48 -12.07 -4.69
C GLU A 49 8.52 -11.92 -3.17
N GLU A 50 8.24 -10.71 -2.68
CA GLU A 50 8.24 -10.38 -1.25
C GLU A 50 6.93 -10.76 -0.55
N GLY A 51 5.94 -11.27 -1.29
CA GLY A 51 4.63 -11.66 -0.76
C GLY A 51 3.72 -10.49 -0.40
N ILE A 52 4.00 -9.27 -0.87
CA ILE A 52 3.24 -8.04 -0.59
C ILE A 52 2.17 -7.79 -1.64
N GLN A 53 0.93 -7.57 -1.21
CA GLN A 53 -0.20 -7.29 -2.11
C GLN A 53 -0.26 -5.80 -2.42
N VAL A 54 -0.26 -5.47 -3.71
CA VAL A 54 -0.39 -4.10 -4.20
C VAL A 54 -1.79 -3.89 -4.78
N LEU A 55 -2.55 -3.01 -4.15
CA LEU A 55 -3.88 -2.58 -4.58
C LEU A 55 -3.78 -1.18 -5.20
N ARG A 56 -4.65 -0.87 -6.15
CA ARG A 56 -4.71 0.46 -6.77
C ARG A 56 -6.13 1.00 -6.69
N SER A 57 -6.25 2.30 -6.45
CA SER A 57 -7.53 2.99 -6.45
C SER A 57 -7.42 4.38 -7.07
N PRO A 58 -8.45 4.84 -7.79
CA PRO A 58 -8.50 6.22 -8.28
C PRO A 58 -8.77 7.25 -7.18
N LEU A 59 -9.10 6.81 -5.97
CA LEU A 59 -9.43 7.67 -4.85
C LEU A 59 -8.17 8.24 -4.19
N SER A 60 -8.31 9.43 -3.57
CA SER A 60 -7.24 10.01 -2.77
C SER A 60 -7.03 9.21 -1.49
N SER A 61 -5.82 9.30 -0.92
CA SER A 61 -5.48 8.64 0.35
C SER A 61 -6.46 8.98 1.47
N TYR A 62 -6.94 10.24 1.52
CA TYR A 62 -7.94 10.68 2.49
C TYR A 62 -9.26 9.92 2.37
N LYS A 63 -9.80 9.78 1.14
CA LYS A 63 -11.04 9.04 0.91
C LYS A 63 -10.87 7.55 1.22
N LEU A 64 -9.74 6.97 0.83
CA LEU A 64 -9.43 5.56 1.12
C LEU A 64 -9.38 5.30 2.62
N SER A 65 -8.68 6.15 3.39
CA SER A 65 -8.65 6.06 4.85
C SER A 65 -10.05 6.17 5.47
N GLY A 66 -10.88 7.10 5.00
CA GLY A 66 -12.27 7.23 5.47
C GLY A 66 -13.11 5.98 5.19
N MET A 67 -13.02 5.43 3.97
CA MET A 67 -13.75 4.21 3.60
C MET A 67 -13.30 3.00 4.42
N LEU A 68 -12.00 2.82 4.63
CA LEU A 68 -11.47 1.73 5.46
C LEU A 68 -12.00 1.84 6.90
N TYR A 69 -12.02 3.04 7.46
CA TYR A 69 -12.56 3.30 8.79
C TYR A 69 -14.06 2.95 8.89
N GLU A 70 -14.86 3.37 7.90
CA GLU A 70 -16.30 3.04 7.81
C GLU A 70 -16.56 1.53 7.70
N LEU A 71 -15.68 0.80 7.01
CA LEU A 71 -15.72 -0.66 6.91
C LEU A 71 -15.28 -1.38 8.20
N GLY A 72 -14.85 -0.63 9.23
CA GLY A 72 -14.41 -1.19 10.51
C GLY A 72 -12.92 -1.49 10.59
N VAL A 73 -12.13 -1.14 9.57
CA VAL A 73 -10.66 -1.17 9.64
C VAL A 73 -10.20 0.06 10.41
N LYS A 74 -10.06 -0.13 11.72
CA LYS A 74 -9.70 0.93 12.67
C LYS A 74 -8.20 0.87 13.00
N ASN A 75 -7.69 2.00 13.46
CA ASN A 75 -6.31 2.19 13.88
C ASN A 75 -6.01 1.52 15.21
#